data_AF-A0A1H4ND66-F1
#
_entry.id   AF-A0A1H4ND66-F1
#
_cell.length_a   1.000
_cell.length_b   1.000
_cell.length_c   1.000
_cell.angle_alpha   90.00
_cell.angle_beta   90.00
_cell.angle_gamma   90.00
#
_symmetry.space_group_name_H-M   'P 1'
#
loop_
_entity.id
_entity.type
_entity.pdbx_description
1 polymer ?
#
loop_
_entity_poly.entity_id
_entity_poly.type
_entity_poly.pdbx_seq_one_letter_code
_entity_poly.pdbx_strand_id
1 'polypeptide(L)'
;MVELMDVIITGERFQAKKMKNVVAADWLVITPDRTGQIDIRYTVETHDGALIYVHYHGRRDFTLVNEGIDAPVYIAPYFETSDERYAWLNKIQAIGKGTVVGKNRIYELFEVL
;
A
#
# COMPACT_ATOMS: atom_id res chain seq x y z
N MET A 1 -8.07 -2.87 13.06
CA MET A 1 -8.30 -1.98 11.90
C MET A 1 -7.54 -0.69 12.13
N VAL A 2 -6.78 -0.24 11.14
CA VAL A 2 -6.08 1.05 11.15
C VAL A 2 -6.58 1.87 9.97
N GLU A 3 -7.14 3.05 10.22
CA GLU A 3 -7.58 3.95 9.17
C GLU A 3 -6.39 4.61 8.46
N LEU A 4 -6.49 4.76 7.14
CA LEU A 4 -5.55 5.52 6.32
C LEU A 4 -6.14 6.91 6.07
N MET A 5 -5.57 7.92 6.72
CA MET A 5 -6.00 9.31 6.57
C MET A 5 -5.77 9.80 5.13
N ASP A 6 -4.52 9.68 4.69
CA ASP A 6 -4.06 10.08 3.36
C ASP A 6 -3.20 8.99 2.73
N VAL A 7 -3.24 8.91 1.40
CA VAL A 7 -2.33 8.12 0.58
C VAL A 7 -1.86 9.00 -0.56
N ILE A 8 -0.55 9.03 -0.77
CA ILE A 8 0.10 9.76 -1.86
C ILE A 8 1.00 8.76 -2.59
N ILE A 9 0.80 8.63 -3.90
CA ILE A 9 1.64 7.82 -4.77
C ILE A 9 2.32 8.77 -5.76
N THR A 10 3.63 8.67 -5.83
CA THR A 10 4.47 9.46 -6.75
C THR A 10 5.39 8.55 -7.53
N GLY A 11 5.38 8.69 -8.85
CA GLY A 11 6.27 7.98 -9.77
C GLY A 11 6.17 8.59 -11.15
N GLU A 12 7.12 8.25 -12.03
CA GLU A 12 7.20 8.79 -13.40
C GLU A 12 5.95 8.48 -14.23
N ARG A 13 5.42 7.25 -14.11
CA ARG A 13 4.25 6.77 -14.88
C ARG A 13 2.95 6.73 -14.08
N PHE A 14 3.00 6.97 -12.77
CA PHE A 14 1.84 6.82 -11.89
C PHE A 14 1.91 7.82 -10.73
N GLN A 15 1.01 8.81 -10.76
CA GLN A 15 0.82 9.78 -9.70
C GLN A 15 -0.65 9.84 -9.29
N ALA A 16 -0.93 9.57 -8.03
CA ALA A 16 -2.29 9.51 -7.51
C ALA A 16 -2.37 9.85 -6.02
N LYS A 17 -3.57 10.21 -5.56
CA LYS A 17 -3.85 10.50 -4.15
C LYS A 17 -5.16 9.86 -3.72
N LYS A 18 -5.27 9.46 -2.45
CA LYS A 18 -6.53 8.99 -1.88
C LYS A 18 -7.61 10.06 -2.02
N MET A 19 -8.81 9.65 -2.44
CA MET A 19 -9.96 10.54 -2.47
C MET A 19 -10.37 10.98 -1.06
N LYS A 20 -10.82 12.23 -0.94
CA LYS A 20 -11.41 12.73 0.31
C LYS A 20 -12.71 11.97 0.60
N ASN A 21 -12.97 11.71 1.88
CA ASN A 21 -14.20 11.06 2.36
C ASN A 21 -14.46 9.64 1.81
N VAL A 22 -13.45 8.97 1.25
CA VAL A 22 -13.50 7.55 0.92
C VAL A 22 -12.79 6.76 2.01
N VAL A 23 -13.41 5.66 2.44
CA VAL A 23 -12.85 4.75 3.44
C VAL A 23 -11.61 4.08 2.88
N ALA A 24 -10.53 4.11 3.66
CA ALA A 24 -9.31 3.36 3.41
C ALA A 24 -8.83 2.83 4.75
N ALA A 25 -8.56 1.52 4.82
CA ALA A 25 -8.14 0.92 6.07
C ALA A 25 -7.22 -0.28 5.83
N ASP A 26 -6.44 -0.58 6.87
CA ASP A 26 -5.72 -1.82 7.07
C ASP A 26 -6.49 -2.69 8.05
N TRP A 27 -6.85 -3.90 7.62
CA TRP A 27 -7.38 -4.96 8.48
C TRP A 27 -6.26 -5.74 9.18
N LEU A 28 -5.22 -5.02 9.62
CA LEU A 28 -4.05 -5.57 10.30
C LEU A 28 -4.42 -6.54 11.41
N VAL A 29 -3.86 -7.74 11.30
CA VAL A 29 -3.83 -8.74 12.38
C VAL A 29 -2.38 -8.92 12.82
N ILE A 30 -2.14 -8.91 14.13
CA ILE A 30 -0.85 -9.31 14.71
C ILE A 30 -1.09 -10.66 15.38
N THR A 31 -0.47 -11.70 14.85
CA THR A 31 -0.60 -13.06 15.38
C THR A 31 0.23 -13.26 16.66
N PRO A 32 0.01 -14.34 17.43
CA PRO A 32 0.75 -14.61 18.67
C PRO A 32 2.27 -14.71 18.49
N ASP A 33 2.74 -15.20 17.34
CA ASP A 33 4.15 -15.24 16.94
C ASP A 33 4.70 -13.87 16.50
N ARG A 34 3.91 -12.80 16.64
CA ARG A 34 4.26 -11.42 16.27
C ARG A 34 4.36 -11.19 14.76
N THR A 35 3.79 -12.06 13.93
CA THR A 35 3.65 -11.78 12.50
C THR A 35 2.51 -10.78 12.26
N GLY A 36 2.84 -9.63 11.66
CA GLY A 36 1.90 -8.67 11.13
C GLY A 36 1.35 -9.12 9.77
N GLN A 37 0.05 -9.34 9.69
CA GLN A 37 -0.68 -9.67 8.47
C GLN A 37 -1.42 -8.42 7.99
N ILE A 38 -0.95 -7.85 6.89
CA ILE A 38 -1.49 -6.62 6.32
C ILE A 38 -2.55 -6.96 5.30
N ASP A 39 -3.63 -6.18 5.30
CA ASP A 39 -4.72 -6.26 4.35
C ASP A 39 -5.28 -4.85 4.16
N ILE A 40 -4.79 -4.16 3.12
CA ILE A 40 -5.13 -2.76 2.87
C ILE A 40 -5.93 -2.63 1.60
N ARG A 41 -7.04 -1.89 1.68
CA ARG A 41 -7.91 -1.57 0.55
C ARG A 41 -8.20 -0.07 0.51
N TYR A 42 -8.03 0.54 -0.65
CA TYR A 42 -8.41 1.93 -0.89
C TYR A 42 -8.56 2.25 -2.38
N THR A 43 -9.10 3.44 -2.67
CA THR A 43 -9.14 4.01 -4.02
C THR A 43 -8.33 5.31 -4.04
N VAL A 44 -7.51 5.46 -5.08
CA VAL A 44 -6.81 6.71 -5.39
C VAL A 44 -7.33 7.29 -6.69
N GLU A 45 -7.26 8.61 -6.79
CA GLU A 45 -7.51 9.38 -8.00
C GLU A 45 -6.18 9.91 -8.53
N THR A 46 -5.93 9.67 -9.82
CA THR A 46 -4.73 10.18 -10.49
C THR A 46 -4.83 11.69 -10.69
N HIS A 47 -3.70 12.34 -10.98
CA HIS A 47 -3.66 13.77 -11.27
C HIS A 47 -4.54 14.19 -12.47
N ASP A 48 -4.86 13.26 -13.36
CA ASP A 48 -5.69 13.41 -14.56
C ASP A 48 -7.05 12.68 -14.47
N GLY A 49 -7.52 12.41 -13.24
CA GLY A 49 -8.90 12.04 -12.91
C GLY A 49 -9.27 10.56 -13.05
N ALA A 50 -8.31 9.65 -13.28
CA ALA A 50 -8.58 8.22 -13.31
C ALA A 50 -8.70 7.65 -11.89
N LEU A 51 -9.68 6.76 -11.67
CA LEU A 51 -9.84 6.05 -10.41
C LEU A 51 -9.13 4.70 -10.46
N ILE A 52 -8.29 4.45 -9.47
CA ILE A 52 -7.53 3.20 -9.32
C ILE A 52 -7.87 2.59 -7.96
N TYR A 53 -8.46 1.40 -7.97
CA TYR A 53 -8.56 0.59 -6.77
C TYR A 53 -7.21 -0.06 -6.48
N VAL A 54 -6.80 -0.04 -5.22
CA VAL A 54 -5.56 -0.66 -4.75
C VAL A 54 -5.91 -1.59 -3.60
N HIS A 55 -5.47 -2.84 -3.73
CA HIS A 55 -5.53 -3.82 -2.67
C HIS A 55 -4.19 -4.51 -2.54
N TYR A 56 -3.75 -4.69 -1.30
CA TYR A 56 -2.54 -5.43 -1.05
C TYR A 56 -2.56 -6.17 0.26
N HIS A 57 -1.86 -7.29 0.22
CA HIS A 57 -1.42 -7.99 1.40
C HIS A 57 0.06 -7.73 1.66
N GLY A 58 0.47 -7.98 2.90
CA GLY A 58 1.86 -7.87 3.27
C GLY A 58 2.19 -8.55 4.58
N ARG A 59 3.49 -8.55 4.89
CA ARG A 59 4.05 -9.09 6.12
C ARG A 59 4.98 -8.09 6.78
N ARG A 60 4.90 -8.06 8.11
CA ARG A 60 5.84 -7.34 8.97
C ARG A 60 6.19 -8.21 10.15
N ASP A 61 7.47 -8.27 10.50
CA ASP A 61 7.92 -8.95 11.71
C ASP A 61 7.91 -7.97 12.89
N PHE A 62 6.96 -8.11 13.82
CA PHE A 62 6.89 -7.26 15.02
C PHE A 62 7.82 -7.71 16.16
N THR A 63 8.60 -8.78 16.00
CA THR A 63 9.68 -9.12 16.96
C THR A 63 10.82 -8.12 16.86
N LEU A 64 11.22 -7.76 15.64
CA LEU A 64 12.28 -6.79 15.35
C LEU A 64 12.00 -5.40 15.95
N VAL A 65 10.73 -4.98 15.98
CA VAL A 65 10.32 -3.72 16.61
C VAL A 65 10.64 -3.71 18.11
N ASN A 66 10.45 -4.84 18.80
CA ASN A 66 10.71 -4.93 20.24
C ASN A 66 12.21 -4.88 20.55
N GLU A 67 13.05 -5.24 19.57
CA GLU A 67 14.51 -5.17 19.67
C GLU A 67 15.06 -3.79 19.29
N GLY A 68 14.19 -2.81 19.00
CA GLY A 68 14.58 -1.48 18.56
C GLY A 68 15.09 -1.43 17.12
N ILE A 69 14.90 -2.51 16.35
CA ILE A 69 15.28 -2.60 14.94
C ILE A 69 14.13 -2.04 14.09
N ASP A 70 14.47 -1.26 13.06
CA ASP A 70 13.48 -0.85 12.07
C ASP A 70 12.98 -2.08 11.30
N ALA A 71 11.77 -2.53 11.66
CA ALA A 71 11.16 -3.70 11.07
C ALA A 71 10.51 -3.34 9.73
N PRO A 72 11.09 -3.78 8.59
CA PRO A 72 10.55 -3.47 7.28
C PRO A 72 9.20 -4.15 7.08
N VAL A 73 8.43 -3.57 6.18
CA VAL A 73 7.14 -4.08 5.73
C VAL A 73 7.27 -4.49 4.28
N TYR A 74 6.89 -5.72 3.94
CA TYR A 74 6.87 -6.20 2.57
C TYR A 74 5.44 -6.38 2.10
N ILE A 75 5.10 -5.85 0.94
CA ILE A 75 3.74 -5.84 0.39
C ILE A 75 3.73 -6.32 -1.06
N ALA A 76 2.59 -6.84 -1.49
CA ALA A 76 2.33 -7.24 -2.88
C ALA A 76 1.04 -6.57 -3.37
N PRO A 77 1.10 -5.30 -3.80
CA PRO A 77 -0.07 -4.62 -4.34
C PRO A 77 -0.45 -5.10 -5.73
N TYR A 78 -1.75 -5.07 -5.95
CA TYR A 78 -2.35 -5.15 -7.26
C TYR A 78 -3.35 -4.00 -7.42
N PHE A 79 -3.66 -3.71 -8.67
CA PHE A 79 -4.44 -2.54 -9.07
C PHE A 79 -5.61 -2.97 -9.94
N GLU A 80 -6.72 -2.25 -9.83
CA GLU A 80 -7.86 -2.39 -10.74
C GLU A 80 -8.33 -1.01 -11.22
N THR A 81 -8.48 -0.87 -12.53
CA THR A 81 -9.07 0.32 -13.16
C THR A 81 -9.69 -0.01 -14.51
N SER A 82 -10.69 0.77 -14.91
CA SER A 82 -11.28 0.73 -16.26
C SER A 82 -10.72 1.81 -17.19
N ASP A 83 -9.83 2.68 -16.71
CA ASP A 83 -9.28 3.77 -17.52
C ASP A 83 -8.17 3.27 -18.44
N GLU A 84 -8.33 3.45 -19.75
CA GLU A 84 -7.41 2.92 -20.77
C GLU A 84 -5.98 3.47 -20.61
N ARG A 85 -5.81 4.70 -20.11
CA ARG A 85 -4.49 5.32 -19.88
C ARG A 85 -3.67 4.54 -18.83
N TYR A 86 -4.36 3.90 -17.90
CA TYR A 86 -3.78 3.18 -16.77
C TYR A 86 -4.01 1.67 -16.84
N ALA A 87 -4.53 1.14 -17.95
CA ALA A 87 -4.82 -0.28 -18.13
C ALA A 87 -3.58 -1.20 -18.01
N TRP A 88 -2.37 -0.65 -18.07
CA TRP A 88 -1.13 -1.36 -17.80
C TRP A 88 -1.00 -1.80 -16.32
N LEU A 89 -1.58 -1.05 -15.37
CA LEU A 89 -1.57 -1.39 -13.94
C LEU A 89 -2.31 -2.71 -13.67
N ASN A 90 -3.34 -3.01 -14.45
CA ASN A 90 -4.10 -4.27 -14.35
C ASN A 90 -3.26 -5.50 -14.79
N LYS A 91 -2.13 -5.29 -15.49
CA LYS A 91 -1.33 -6.36 -16.10
C LYS A 91 -0.07 -6.70 -15.32
N ILE A 92 0.29 -5.90 -14.32
CA ILE A 92 1.52 -6.08 -13.56
C ILE A 92 1.24 -6.70 -12.20
N GLN A 93 2.20 -7.48 -11.71
CA GLN A 93 2.33 -7.72 -10.28
C GLN A 93 3.29 -6.67 -9.73
N ALA A 94 2.90 -5.97 -8.66
CA ALA A 94 3.82 -5.10 -7.95
C ALA A 94 4.25 -5.71 -6.61
N ILE A 95 5.43 -5.30 -6.15
CA ILE A 95 5.95 -5.56 -4.81
C ILE A 95 6.39 -4.25 -4.18
N GLY A 96 6.44 -4.20 -2.86
CA GLY A 96 6.94 -3.04 -2.16
C GLY A 96 7.67 -3.38 -0.88
N LYS A 97 8.67 -2.57 -0.56
CA LYS A 97 9.31 -2.54 0.76
C LYS A 97 9.01 -1.20 1.38
N GLY A 98 8.55 -1.21 2.63
CA GLY A 98 8.26 0.01 3.36
C GLY A 98 8.84 0.03 4.76
N THR A 99 8.94 1.23 5.29
CA THR A 99 9.36 1.54 6.65
C THR A 99 8.25 2.29 7.37
N VAL A 100 8.27 2.25 8.70
CA VAL A 100 7.29 2.94 9.54
C VAL A 100 7.98 4.06 10.29
N VAL A 101 7.64 5.30 9.96
CA VAL A 101 8.21 6.50 10.58
C VAL A 101 7.12 7.21 11.36
N GLY A 102 7.11 7.02 12.68
CA GLY A 102 6.03 7.52 13.54
C GLY A 102 4.68 6.91 13.15
N LYS A 103 3.76 7.74 12.64
CA LYS A 103 2.44 7.30 12.13
C LYS A 103 2.45 7.01 10.62
N ASN A 104 3.50 7.40 9.92
CA ASN A 104 3.58 7.30 8.48
C ASN A 104 4.15 5.94 8.06
N ARG A 105 3.70 5.45 6.91
CA ARG A 105 4.26 4.29 6.23
C ARG A 105 4.74 4.76 4.87
N ILE A 106 6.01 4.54 4.58
CA ILE A 106 6.66 4.98 3.36
C ILE A 106 7.08 3.71 2.62
N TYR A 107 6.63 3.55 1.38
CA TYR A 107 6.91 2.38 0.57
C TYR A 107 7.62 2.77 -0.72
N GLU A 108 8.60 1.98 -1.11
CA GLU A 108 9.11 1.92 -2.47
C GLU A 108 8.38 0.78 -3.18
N LEU A 109 7.79 1.07 -4.35
CA LEU A 109 7.01 0.12 -5.15
C LEU A 109 7.75 -0.21 -6.44
N PHE A 110 7.71 -1.49 -6.83
CA PHE A 110 8.36 -2.01 -8.02
C PHE A 110 7.38 -2.91 -8.77
N GLU A 111 7.37 -2.81 -10.10
CA GLU A 111 6.74 -3.84 -10.94
C GLU A 111 7.67 -5.05 -11.04
N VAL A 112 7.09 -6.25 -10.99
CA VAL A 112 7.80 -7.51 -11.24
C VAL A 112 7.85 -7.72 -12.76
N LEU A 113 9.05 -7.93 -13.30
CA LEU A 113 9.32 -8.20 -14.72
C LEU A 113 9.48 -9.69 -14.98
#